data_AF-A0A510PJ93-F1
#
_entry.id   AF-A0A510PJ93-F1
#
_cell.length_a   1.000
_cell.length_b   1.000
_cell.length_c   1.000
_cell.angle_alpha   90.00
_cell.angle_beta   90.00
_cell.angle_gamma   90.00
#
_symmetry.space_group_name_H-M   'P 1'
#
loop_
_entity.id
_entity.type
_entity.pdbx_description
1 polymer ?
#
loop_
_entity_poly.entity_id
_entity_poly.type
_entity_poly.pdbx_seq_one_letter_code
_entity_poly.pdbx_strand_id
1 'polypeptide(L)' 'MTLGGTASNFNDFVGNWDRDDYYKFTLTSDSVLDLKLTGLTANAYVRLLDSTGAWITGSFNDGIVDETIQEVL' A
#
# COMPACT_ATOMS: atom_id res chain seq x y z
N MET A 1 2.42 11.00 5.97
CA MET A 1 1.64 11.02 7.22
C MET A 1 2.36 10.27 8.32
N THR A 2 1.91 10.34 9.57
CA THR A 2 2.39 9.43 10.63
C THR A 2 1.30 8.43 10.94
N LEU A 3 1.61 7.14 10.89
CA LEU A 3 0.67 6.09 11.27
C LEU A 3 0.74 5.83 12.78
N GLY A 4 -0.39 5.42 13.34
CA GLY A 4 -0.53 4.95 14.71
C GLY A 4 -1.53 3.81 14.76
N GLY A 5 -2.14 3.54 15.91
CA GLY A 5 -3.09 2.44 16.08
C GLY A 5 -4.44 2.60 15.35
N THR A 6 -4.68 3.74 14.69
CA THR A 6 -5.91 4.00 13.93
C THR A 6 -5.62 3.94 12.44
N ALA A 7 -6.42 3.18 11.70
CA ALA A 7 -6.33 3.09 10.25
C ALA A 7 -6.53 4.46 9.59
N SER A 8 -5.68 4.77 8.61
CA SER A 8 -5.86 5.91 7.71
C SER A 8 -6.31 5.42 6.34
N ASN A 9 -7.39 6.00 5.82
CA ASN A 9 -8.01 5.55 4.57
C ASN A 9 -7.87 6.63 3.49
N PHE A 10 -7.56 6.19 2.28
CA PHE A 10 -7.43 7.00 1.08
C PHE A 10 -8.29 6.40 -0.02
N ASN A 11 -8.89 7.25 -0.83
CA ASN A 11 -9.61 6.86 -2.03
C ASN A 11 -9.03 7.67 -3.19
N ASP A 12 -8.57 6.97 -4.20
CA ASP A 12 -7.96 7.56 -5.40
C ASP A 12 -8.17 6.64 -6.61
N PHE A 13 -7.54 6.94 -7.74
CA PHE A 13 -7.72 6.25 -9.00
C PHE A 13 -6.40 5.84 -9.65
N VAL A 14 -6.24 4.52 -9.89
CA VAL A 14 -5.19 3.97 -10.76
C VAL A 14 -5.80 3.48 -12.08
N GLY A 15 -5.20 3.89 -13.21
CA GLY A 15 -5.62 3.49 -14.56
C GLY A 15 -4.64 3.90 -15.66
N ASN A 16 -5.04 3.72 -16.92
CA ASN A 16 -4.13 3.88 -18.07
C ASN A 16 -3.46 5.26 -18.17
N TRP A 17 -4.12 6.31 -17.69
CA TRP A 17 -3.61 7.69 -17.70
C TRP A 17 -2.94 8.10 -16.39
N ASP A 18 -3.16 7.34 -15.32
CA ASP A 18 -2.64 7.59 -13.98
C ASP A 18 -2.23 6.25 -13.34
N ARG A 19 -1.01 5.82 -13.65
CA ARG A 19 -0.64 4.39 -13.52
C ARG A 19 -0.11 4.01 -12.15
N ASP A 20 0.38 4.99 -11.38
CA ASP A 20 1.10 4.73 -10.15
C ASP A 20 0.82 5.85 -9.14
N ASP A 21 0.12 5.51 -8.05
CA ASP A 21 -0.08 6.39 -6.91
C ASP A 21 0.94 6.09 -5.80
N TYR A 22 1.50 7.14 -5.20
CA TYR A 22 2.50 7.01 -4.14
C TYR A 22 2.03 7.64 -2.84
N TYR A 23 2.04 6.83 -1.78
CA TYR A 23 1.72 7.24 -0.42
C TYR A 23 2.95 7.11 0.48
N LYS A 24 3.23 8.18 1.24
CA LYS A 24 4.34 8.20 2.20
C LYS A 24 3.82 8.25 3.62
N PHE A 25 4.31 7.35 4.46
CA PHE A 25 4.07 7.36 5.89
C PHE A 25 5.36 7.27 6.70
N THR A 26 5.23 7.53 7.99
CA THR A 26 6.27 7.38 9.02
C THR A 26 5.69 6.56 10.15
N LEU A 27 6.44 5.60 10.66
CA LEU A 27 6.18 4.90 11.92
C LEU A 27 6.99 5.57 13.02
N THR A 28 6.40 5.73 14.21
CA THR A 28 7.10 6.29 15.38
C THR A 28 7.86 5.23 16.18
N SER A 29 7.64 3.96 15.86
CA SER A 29 8.24 2.79 16.51
C SER A 29 8.05 1.58 15.59
N ASP A 30 8.91 0.58 15.75
CA ASP A 30 8.77 -0.72 15.09
C ASP A 30 7.36 -1.28 15.35
N SER A 31 6.71 -1.76 14.30
CA SER A 31 5.29 -2.13 14.33
C SER A 31 4.93 -3.03 13.16
N VAL A 32 3.84 -3.79 13.31
CA VAL A 32 3.23 -4.50 12.19
C VAL A 32 2.47 -3.49 11.34
N LEU A 33 2.80 -3.39 10.06
CA LEU A 33 2.03 -2.66 9.08
C LEU A 33 0.97 -3.58 8.48
N ASP A 34 -0.29 -3.21 8.63
CA ASP A 34 -1.41 -3.79 7.88
C ASP A 34 -1.81 -2.82 6.75
N LEU A 35 -1.54 -3.19 5.50
CA LEU A 35 -1.90 -2.41 4.31
C LEU A 35 -2.89 -3.20 3.46
N LYS A 36 -3.99 -2.55 3.09
CA LYS A 36 -4.98 -3.10 2.16
C LYS A 36 -5.30 -2.12 1.03
N LEU A 37 -5.31 -2.61 -0.21
CA LEU A 37 -5.92 -1.93 -1.35
C LEU A 37 -7.17 -2.73 -1.73
N THR A 38 -8.33 -2.07 -1.65
CA THR A 38 -9.65 -2.72 -1.81
C THR A 38 -10.52 -1.93 -2.77
N GLY A 39 -11.61 -2.55 -3.24
CA GLY A 39 -12.55 -1.89 -4.15
C GLY A 39 -12.05 -1.77 -5.58
N LEU A 40 -11.14 -2.67 -5.99
CA LEU A 40 -10.60 -2.71 -7.34
C LEU A 40 -11.69 -3.00 -8.38
N THR A 41 -11.63 -2.29 -9.49
CA THR A 41 -12.45 -2.53 -10.69
C THR A 41 -11.64 -3.05 -11.88
N ALA A 42 -10.31 -3.06 -11.73
CA ALA A 42 -9.33 -3.60 -12.66
C ALA A 42 -8.05 -3.98 -11.88
N ASN A 43 -7.11 -4.63 -12.56
CA ASN A 43 -5.86 -5.11 -11.97
C ASN A 43 -4.96 -3.96 -11.50
N ALA A 44 -4.54 -4.03 -10.24
CA ALA A 44 -3.57 -3.14 -9.63
C ALA A 44 -2.80 -3.90 -8.54
N TYR A 45 -1.53 -3.55 -8.35
CA TYR A 45 -0.66 -4.19 -7.37
C TYR A 45 -0.20 -3.19 -6.32
N VAL A 46 0.20 -3.69 -5.15
CA VAL A 46 0.80 -2.87 -4.09
C VAL A 46 2.26 -3.27 -3.88
N ARG A 47 3.13 -2.27 -3.78
CA ARG A 47 4.53 -2.43 -3.39
C ARG A 47 4.81 -1.62 -2.14
N LEU A 48 5.54 -2.22 -1.20
CA LEU A 48 6.07 -1.53 -0.03
C LEU A 48 7.57 -1.30 -0.23
N LEU A 49 7.97 -0.04 -0.12
CA LEU A 49 9.34 0.42 -0.27
C LEU A 49 9.80 1.09 1.03
N ASP A 50 11.10 1.04 1.30
CA ASP A 50 11.69 1.80 2.41
C ASP A 50 11.85 3.29 2.05
N SER A 51 12.35 4.07 3.01
CA SER A 51 12.54 5.52 2.83
C SER A 51 13.55 5.92 1.75
N THR A 52 14.42 5.00 1.32
CA THR A 52 15.37 5.18 0.22
C THR A 52 14.81 4.74 -1.14
N GLY A 53 13.63 4.12 -1.15
CA GLY A 53 13.00 3.51 -2.32
C GLY A 53 13.43 2.06 -2.56
N ALA A 54 14.15 1.44 -1.63
CA ALA A 54 14.48 0.03 -1.74
C ALA A 54 13.24 -0.85 -1.50
N TRP A 55 13.13 -1.94 -2.25
CA TRP A 55 11.99 -2.85 -2.15
C TRP A 55 12.02 -3.63 -0.83
N ILE A 56 10.90 -3.65 -0.11
CA ILE A 56 10.69 -4.49 1.07
C ILE A 56 9.86 -5.71 0.68
N THR A 57 8.63 -5.49 0.20
CA THR A 57 7.69 -6.55 -0.17
C THR A 57 6.61 -6.03 -1.12
N GLY A 58 5.71 -6.90 -1.58
CA GLY A 58 4.57 -6.52 -2.43
C GLY A 58 3.50 -7.60 -2.50
N SER A 59 2.30 -7.19 -2.90
CA SER A 59 1.16 -8.05 -3.21
C SER A 59 0.78 -7.85 -4.67
N PHE A 60 0.57 -8.95 -5.39
CA PHE A 60 0.44 -8.99 -6.85
C PHE A 60 -0.73 -9.90 -7.28
N ASN A 61 -1.88 -9.80 -6.62
CA ASN A 61 -3.02 -10.63 -6.98
C ASN A 61 -3.61 -10.15 -8.31
N ASP A 62 -3.85 -11.08 -9.24
CA ASP A 62 -4.44 -10.71 -10.53
C ASP A 62 -5.93 -10.32 -10.40
N GLY A 63 -6.37 -9.42 -11.28
CA GLY A 63 -7.79 -9.11 -11.47
C GLY A 63 -8.33 -8.06 -10.50
N ILE A 64 -9.34 -8.40 -9.71
CA ILE A 64 -9.99 -7.47 -8.77
C ILE A 64 -9.91 -7.97 -7.32
N VAL A 65 -8.99 -8.88 -7.05
CA VAL A 65 -8.76 -9.42 -5.73
C VAL A 65 -8.06 -8.35 -4.89
N ASP A 66 -8.51 -8.13 -3.67
CA ASP A 66 -7.87 -7.16 -2.78
C ASP A 66 -6.38 -7.46 -2.60
N GLU A 67 -5.56 -6.41 -2.59
CA GLU A 67 -4.15 -6.54 -2.23
C GLU A 67 -3.99 -6.38 -0.73
N THR A 68 -3.18 -7.24 -0.12
CA THR A 68 -2.91 -7.18 1.32
C THR A 68 -1.42 -7.40 1.59
N ILE A 69 -0.84 -6.52 2.39
CA ILE A 69 0.50 -6.69 2.96
C ILE A 69 0.36 -6.64 4.47
N GLN A 70 0.93 -7.64 5.15
CA GLN A 70 1.18 -7.62 6.57
C GLN A 70 2.67 -7.84 6.78
N GLU A 71 3.39 -6.80 7.22
CA GLU A 71 4.85 -6.81 7.33
C GLU A 71 5.30 -6.25 8.68
N VAL A 72 6.35 -6.82 9.27
CA VAL A 72 6.97 -6.30 10.49
C VAL A 72 8.04 -5.28 10.07
N LEU A 73 7.85 -4.01 10.44
CA LEU A 73 8.74 -2.90 10.11
C LEU A 73 9.44 -2.32 11.33
#